data_AF-M0D7P7-F1
#
_entry.id   AF-M0D7P7-F1
#
_cell.length_a   1.000
_cell.length_b   1.000
_cell.length_c   1.000
_cell.angle_alpha   90.00
_cell.angle_beta   90.00
_cell.angle_gamma   90.00
#
_symmetry.space_group_name_H-M   'P 1'
#
loop_
_entity.id
_entity.type
_entity.pdbx_description
1 polymer ?
#
loop_
_entity_poly.entity_id
_entity_poly.type
_entity_poly.pdbx_seq_one_letter_code
_entity_poly.pdbx_strand_id
1 'polypeptide(L)' 'MAAELTDAQREEVWNLFRSGMFSKEVTRDLLGERTFEALVEATPPPVDLFWGDANQFFA' A
#
# COMPACT_ATOMS: atom_id res chain seq x y z
N MET A 1 -8.24 6.94 -20.77
CA MET A 1 -8.94 6.19 -19.71
C MET A 1 -7.88 5.56 -18.85
N ALA A 2 -7.85 5.83 -17.54
CA ALA A 2 -7.02 5.04 -16.64
C ALA A 2 -7.55 3.61 -16.72
N ALA A 3 -6.72 2.66 -17.15
CA ALA A 3 -7.11 1.27 -17.19
C ALA A 3 -7.38 0.81 -15.76
N GLU A 4 -8.59 0.31 -15.51
CA GLU A 4 -8.89 -0.29 -14.21
C GLU A 4 -7.94 -1.47 -13.99
N LEU A 5 -7.30 -1.52 -12.81
CA LEU A 5 -6.44 -2.63 -12.45
C LEU A 5 -7.25 -3.92 -12.40
N THR A 6 -6.71 -4.97 -13.03
CA THR A 6 -7.20 -6.34 -12.87
C THR A 6 -6.96 -6.83 -11.44
N ASP A 7 -7.68 -7.86 -11.00
CA ASP A 7 -7.54 -8.37 -9.63
C ASP A 7 -6.12 -8.85 -9.31
N ALA A 8 -5.42 -9.44 -10.28
CA ALA A 8 -4.02 -9.84 -10.13
C ALA A 8 -3.09 -8.62 -9.89
N GLN A 9 -3.33 -7.51 -10.59
CA GLN A 9 -2.55 -6.28 -10.40
C GLN A 9 -2.84 -5.64 -9.04
N ARG A 10 -4.09 -5.73 -8.54
CA ARG A 10 -4.43 -5.24 -7.20
C ARG A 10 -3.72 -6.03 -6.11
N GLU A 11 -3.66 -7.34 -6.26
CA GLU A 11 -2.89 -8.21 -5.36
C GLU A 11 -1.40 -7.88 -5.38
N GLU A 12 -0.83 -7.64 -6.56
CA GLU A 12 0.58 -7.24 -6.69
C GLU A 12 0.86 -5.88 -6.04
N VAL A 13 0.02 -4.87 -6.30
CA VAL A 13 0.12 -3.55 -5.64
C VAL A 13 0.02 -3.67 -4.12
N TRP A 14 -0.85 -4.55 -3.61
CA TRP A 14 -0.96 -4.83 -2.18
C TRP A 14 0.30 -5.52 -1.63
N ASN A 15 0.88 -6.46 -2.35
CA ASN A 15 2.13 -7.12 -1.97
C ASN A 15 3.31 -6.12 -1.96
N LEU A 16 3.36 -5.18 -2.90
CA LEU A 16 4.36 -4.11 -2.96
C LEU A 16 4.21 -3.11 -1.80
N PHE A 17 2.98 -2.84 -1.38
CA PHE A 17 2.72 -2.08 -0.15
C PHE A 17 3.22 -2.82 1.08
N ARG A 18 2.91 -4.12 1.18
CA ARG A 18 3.34 -4.98 2.28
C ARG A 18 4.84 -5.27 2.31
N SER A 19 5.56 -5.05 1.21
CA SER A 19 7.02 -5.13 1.20
C SER A 19 7.69 -3.79 1.55
N GLY A 20 6.90 -2.72 1.72
CA GLY A 20 7.39 -1.36 1.99
C GLY A 20 7.89 -0.64 0.75
N MET A 21 7.73 -1.24 -0.45
CA MET A 21 8.13 -0.63 -1.72
C MET A 21 7.18 0.50 -2.13
N PHE A 22 5.89 0.38 -1.80
CA PHE A 22 4.91 1.45 -1.97
C PHE A 22 4.49 2.09 -0.66
N SER A 23 4.35 3.42 -0.69
CA SER A 23 3.75 4.16 0.41
C SER A 23 2.24 3.98 0.41
N LYS A 24 1.62 4.21 1.57
CA LYS A 24 0.16 4.21 1.73
C LYS A 24 -0.56 5.08 0.69
N GLU A 25 -0.01 6.26 0.38
CA GLU A 25 -0.61 7.21 -0.55
C GLU A 25 -0.63 6.66 -1.97
N VAL A 26 0.50 6.10 -2.43
CA VAL A 26 0.64 5.47 -3.75
C VAL A 26 -0.28 4.26 -3.86
N THR A 27 -0.29 3.39 -2.85
CA THR A 27 -1.15 2.20 -2.84
C THR A 27 -2.64 2.58 -2.85
N ARG A 28 -3.04 3.61 -2.10
CA ARG A 28 -4.41 4.11 -2.09
C ARG A 28 -4.84 4.71 -3.43
N ASP A 29 -3.95 5.44 -4.09
CA ASP A 29 -4.21 6.03 -5.42
C ASP A 29 -4.39 4.92 -6.48
N LEU A 30 -3.54 3.89 -6.44
CA LEU A 30 -3.59 2.78 -7.38
C LEU A 30 -4.78 1.83 -7.17
N LEU A 31 -5.10 1.45 -5.92
CA LEU A 31 -6.19 0.52 -5.61
C LEU A 31 -7.57 1.20 -5.54
N GLY A 32 -7.58 2.51 -5.33
CA GLY A 32 -8.76 3.28 -4.95
C GLY A 32 -9.06 3.14 -3.45
N GLU A 33 -9.63 4.21 -2.89
CA GLU A 33 -9.86 4.35 -1.45
C GLU A 33 -10.68 3.21 -0.85
N ARG A 34 -11.79 2.83 -1.50
CA ARG A 34 -12.66 1.75 -1.01
C ARG A 34 -11.97 0.39 -0.95
N THR A 35 -11.17 0.06 -1.97
CA THR A 35 -10.46 -1.23 -2.05
C THR A 35 -9.33 -1.28 -1.04
N PHE A 36 -8.61 -0.17 -0.89
CA PHE A 36 -7.52 -0.04 0.07
C PHE A 36 -8.02 -0.25 1.51
N GLU A 37 -9.11 0.42 1.91
CA GLU A 37 -9.66 0.26 3.26
C GLU A 37 -10.14 -1.17 3.54
N ALA A 38 -10.81 -1.80 2.57
CA ALA A 38 -11.23 -3.20 2.71
C ALA A 38 -10.04 -4.17 2.90
N LEU A 39 -8.93 -3.94 2.20
CA LEU A 39 -7.71 -4.76 2.33
C LEU A 39 -6.98 -4.51 3.65
N VAL A 40 -6.94 -3.27 4.13
CA VAL A 40 -6.39 -2.94 5.45
C VAL A 40 -7.19 -3.60 6.57
N GLU A 41 -8.51 -3.61 6.48
CA GLU A 41 -9.39 -4.26 7.47
C GLU A 41 -9.25 -5.79 7.43
N ALA A 42 -9.24 -6.38 6.23
CA ALA A 42 -9.15 -7.83 6.06
C ALA A 42 -7.75 -8.39 6.35
N THR A 43 -6.70 -7.62 6.08
CA THR A 43 -5.31 -8.10 6.20
C THR A 43 -4.41 -6.94 6.63
N PRO A 44 -4.43 -6.53 7.91
CA PRO A 44 -3.67 -5.38 8.37
C PRO A 44 -2.19 -5.53 7.99
N PRO A 45 -1.56 -4.49 7.42
CA PRO A 45 -0.14 -4.54 7.10
C PRO A 45 0.67 -4.72 8.39
N PRO A 46 1.83 -5.41 8.33
CA PRO A 46 2.75 -5.48 9.45
C PRO A 46 3.05 -4.08 9.99
N VAL A 47 2.87 -3.92 11.31
CA VAL A 47 2.93 -2.63 12.02
C VAL A 47 4.29 -1.93 11.87
N ASP A 48 5.33 -2.67 11.45
CA ASP A 48 6.71 -2.20 11.24
C ASP A 48 7.02 -1.65 9.84
N LEU A 49 6.12 -1.77 8.85
CA LEU A 49 6.39 -1.28 7.48
C LEU A 49 6.21 0.22 7.30
N PHE A 50 5.59 0.86 8.28
CA PHE A 50 5.55 2.30 8.46
C PHE A 50 5.95 2.51 9.91
N TRP A 51 6.61 3.61 10.28
CA TRP A 51 7.16 3.92 11.61
C TRP A 51 8.62 3.52 11.88
N GLY A 52 9.36 3.08 10.85
CA GLY A 52 10.79 3.37 10.80
C GLY A 52 10.97 4.85 10.44
N ASP A 53 10.94 5.72 11.44
CA ASP A 53 11.82 6.86 11.54
C ASP A 53 12.42 7.32 10.18
N ALA A 54 11.72 8.21 9.47
CA ALA A 54 12.33 8.94 8.36
C ALA A 54 13.23 10.09 8.88
N ASN A 55 13.35 10.26 10.21
CA ASN A 55 14.25 11.21 10.84
C ASN A 55 15.68 10.67 11.03
N GLN A 56 15.94 9.37 10.85
CA GLN A 56 17.30 8.78 10.92
C GLN A 56 18.10 8.87 9.61
N PHE A 57 17.49 9.29 8.49
CA PHE A 57 18.22 9.59 7.24
C PHE A 57 18.60 11.07 7.09
N PHE A 58 18.18 11.94 8.03
CA PHE A 58 18.46 13.38 8.03
C PHE A 58 19.03 13.92 9.35
N ALA A 59 19.50 13.06 10.27
CA ALA A 59 20.15 13.46 11.54
C ALA A 59 21.65 13.13 11.54
#